data_AF-A0A7K6FCK1-F1
#
_entry.id   AF-A0A7K6FCK1-F1
#
_cell.length_a   1.000
_cell.length_b   1.000
_cell.length_c   1.000
_cell.angle_alpha   90.00
_cell.angle_beta   90.00
_cell.angle_gamma   90.00
#
_symmetry.space_group_name_H-M   'P 1'
#
loop_
_entity.id
_entity.type
_entity.pdbx_description
1 polymer ?
#
loop_
_entity_poly.entity_id
_entity_poly.type
_entity_poly.pdbx_seq_one_letter_code
_entity_poly.pdbx_strand_id
1 'polypeptide(L)'
;QALELGVPTMQPGEVSFFLAAFPYAYGRPGSREPDVPPEAPLLFEVTLLEVRDGPDPQPLPPAVRLCLGSQRRERGNFHFARGDFAAALRSYRLSLRALDGPITAPPGPEEEEELREQRVKCLNNCAAAEVKLGRAEEALAACEAALRISPDNGRALLRRGQLLAEQGRDAEAALVLRRALELDPASKVIHTELSRLAKRQSPPAST
;
A
#
# COMPACT_ATOMS: atom_id res chain seq x y z
N GLN A 1 -7.69 -2.24 15.40
CA GLN A 1 -8.28 -3.58 15.19
C GLN A 1 -9.44 -3.84 16.16
N ALA A 2 -9.33 -3.44 17.44
CA ALA A 2 -10.40 -3.62 18.43
C ALA A 2 -11.77 -3.09 17.96
N LEU A 3 -11.83 -1.85 17.47
CA LEU A 3 -13.08 -1.26 16.96
C LEU A 3 -13.61 -1.98 15.71
N GLU A 4 -12.74 -2.52 14.85
CA GLU A 4 -13.17 -3.28 13.67
C GLU A 4 -13.83 -4.61 14.05
N LEU A 5 -13.52 -5.15 15.24
CA LEU A 5 -14.10 -6.38 15.77
C LEU A 5 -15.32 -6.12 16.67
N GLY A 6 -15.30 -5.02 17.43
CA GLY A 6 -16.36 -4.68 18.39
C GLY A 6 -17.53 -3.93 17.78
N VAL A 7 -17.31 -2.98 16.87
CA VAL A 7 -18.40 -2.20 16.27
C VAL A 7 -19.44 -3.07 15.53
N PRO A 8 -19.05 -4.14 14.80
CA PRO A 8 -20.04 -5.03 14.17
C PRO A 8 -20.96 -5.77 15.13
N THR A 9 -20.67 -5.80 16.44
CA THR A 9 -21.53 -6.42 17.45
C THR A 9 -22.51 -5.45 18.10
N MET A 10 -22.42 -4.15 17.78
CA MET A 10 -23.27 -3.10 18.35
C MET A 10 -24.57 -2.91 17.56
N GLN A 11 -25.59 -2.36 18.22
CA GLN A 11 -26.81 -1.85 17.60
C GLN A 11 -26.73 -0.34 17.33
N PRO A 12 -27.41 0.20 16.30
CA PRO A 12 -27.49 1.65 16.10
C PRO A 12 -28.08 2.37 17.31
N GLY A 13 -27.42 3.44 17.76
CA GLY A 13 -27.74 4.21 18.97
C GLY A 13 -27.16 3.63 20.27
N GLU A 14 -26.53 2.46 20.23
CA GLU A 14 -25.91 1.83 21.41
C GLU A 14 -24.63 2.56 21.84
N VAL A 15 -24.44 2.67 23.15
CA VAL A 15 -23.17 3.06 23.79
C VAL A 15 -22.56 1.81 24.41
N SER A 16 -21.37 1.42 23.95
CA SER A 16 -20.66 0.23 24.44
C SER A 16 -19.23 0.58 24.86
N PHE A 17 -18.72 -0.16 25.84
CA PHE A 17 -17.34 -0.04 26.32
C PHE A 17 -16.51 -1.23 25.83
N PHE A 18 -15.42 -0.96 25.11
CA PHE A 18 -14.49 -2.00 24.65
C PHE A 18 -13.15 -1.89 25.38
N LEU A 19 -12.85 -2.90 26.21
CA LEU A 19 -11.51 -3.05 26.78
C LEU A 19 -10.61 -3.80 25.79
N ALA A 20 -9.72 -3.06 25.14
CA ALA A 20 -8.81 -3.59 24.14
C ALA A 20 -7.40 -3.78 24.74
N ALA A 21 -6.91 -5.01 24.73
CA ALA A 21 -5.49 -5.26 24.98
C ALA A 21 -4.63 -4.59 23.90
N PHE A 22 -3.39 -4.23 24.25
CA PHE A 22 -2.50 -3.47 23.38
C PHE A 22 -2.34 -4.04 21.96
N PRO A 23 -2.33 -5.38 21.70
CA PRO A 23 -2.19 -5.89 20.33
C PRO A 23 -3.36 -5.48 19.41
N TYR A 24 -4.54 -5.25 19.97
CA TYR A 24 -5.74 -4.84 19.22
C TYR A 24 -5.91 -3.31 19.14
N ALA A 25 -5.13 -2.56 19.93
CA ALA A 25 -5.08 -1.11 20.00
C ALA A 25 -3.89 -0.56 19.20
N TYR A 26 -2.95 0.13 19.87
CA TYR A 26 -1.74 0.72 19.27
C TYR A 26 -0.48 -0.17 19.43
N GLY A 27 -0.65 -1.45 19.74
CA GLY A 27 0.43 -2.43 19.70
C GLY A 27 1.64 -2.09 20.58
N ARG A 28 2.76 -2.74 20.26
CA ARG A 28 4.04 -2.49 20.93
C ARG A 28 4.59 -1.08 20.74
N PRO A 29 4.52 -0.43 19.55
CA PRO A 29 5.13 0.88 19.40
C PRO A 29 4.32 2.03 20.02
N GLY A 30 3.06 1.80 20.42
CA GLY A 30 2.18 2.90 20.85
C GLY A 30 1.81 3.82 19.69
N SER A 31 1.51 5.07 19.97
CA SER A 31 1.28 6.13 18.98
C SER A 31 1.69 7.48 19.55
N ARG A 32 2.15 8.39 18.68
CA ARG A 32 2.42 9.78 19.07
C ARG A 32 1.20 10.67 18.86
N GLU A 33 0.39 10.34 17.86
CA GLU A 33 -0.86 11.03 17.56
C GLU A 33 -1.94 9.96 17.28
N PRO A 34 -2.90 9.76 18.20
CA PRO A 34 -2.93 10.30 19.57
C PRO A 34 -1.76 9.77 20.43
N ASP A 35 -1.39 10.48 21.50
CA ASP A 35 -0.32 10.08 22.42
C ASP A 35 -0.76 8.86 23.23
N VAL A 36 -0.29 7.69 22.82
CA VAL A 36 -0.61 6.39 23.42
C VAL A 36 0.69 5.66 23.71
N PRO A 37 0.98 5.33 24.98
CA PRO A 37 2.22 4.64 25.33
C PRO A 37 2.37 3.28 24.63
N PRO A 38 3.61 2.82 24.41
CA PRO A 38 3.91 1.44 24.06
C PRO A 38 3.16 0.43 24.94
N GLU A 39 2.57 -0.59 24.32
CA GLU A 39 1.90 -1.71 25.01
C GLU A 39 0.74 -1.31 25.95
N ALA A 40 0.17 -0.11 25.78
CA ALA A 40 -0.95 0.36 26.57
C ALA A 40 -2.27 -0.34 26.17
N PRO A 41 -3.02 -0.93 27.12
CA PRO A 41 -4.41 -1.30 26.88
C PRO A 41 -5.27 -0.03 26.79
N LEU A 42 -6.34 -0.06 26.00
CA LEU A 42 -7.26 1.05 25.84
C LEU A 42 -8.69 0.64 26.22
N LEU A 43 -9.38 1.53 26.92
CA LEU A 43 -10.82 1.48 27.09
C LEU A 43 -11.45 2.47 26.11
N PHE A 44 -12.20 1.96 25.14
CA PHE A 44 -12.98 2.79 24.22
C PHE A 44 -14.40 2.91 24.72
N GLU A 45 -14.88 4.14 24.86
CA GLU A 45 -16.30 4.44 24.89
C GLU A 45 -16.74 4.72 23.45
N VAL A 46 -17.65 3.90 22.92
CA VAL A 46 -18.07 3.98 21.52
C VAL A 46 -19.57 4.14 21.47
N THR A 47 -20.01 5.19 20.79
CA THR A 47 -21.42 5.38 20.44
C THR A 47 -21.59 5.10 18.95
N LEU A 48 -22.36 4.07 18.61
CA LEU A 48 -22.66 3.75 17.22
C LEU A 48 -23.79 4.66 16.73
N LEU A 49 -23.44 5.79 16.13
CA LEU A 49 -24.43 6.78 15.70
C LEU A 49 -25.31 6.28 14.56
N GLU A 50 -24.70 5.71 13.53
CA GLU A 50 -25.39 5.30 12.31
C GLU A 50 -24.63 4.16 11.64
N VAL A 51 -25.36 3.17 11.14
CA VAL A 51 -24.83 2.15 10.24
C VAL A 51 -25.43 2.41 8.88
N ARG A 52 -24.56 2.72 7.92
CA ARG A 52 -24.90 2.75 6.52
C ARG A 52 -24.35 1.50 5.89
N ASP A 53 -25.02 1.01 4.85
CA ASP A 53 -24.35 0.13 3.92
C ASP A 53 -23.06 0.85 3.49
N GLY A 54 -21.91 0.16 3.57
CA GLY A 54 -20.71 0.64 2.89
C GLY A 54 -21.08 0.97 1.45
N PRO A 55 -20.41 1.91 0.75
CA PRO A 55 -20.82 2.26 -0.60
C PRO A 55 -20.87 0.98 -1.46
N ASP A 56 -22.08 0.43 -1.59
CA ASP A 56 -22.43 -0.72 -2.41
C ASP A 56 -22.28 -0.24 -3.87
N PRO A 57 -22.42 -1.07 -4.92
CA PRO A 57 -21.94 -0.79 -6.28
C PRO A 57 -22.76 0.30 -7.01
N GLN A 58 -23.40 1.19 -6.27
CA GLN A 58 -23.91 2.43 -6.82
C GLN A 58 -22.73 3.21 -7.43
N PRO A 59 -22.91 3.69 -8.67
CA PRO A 59 -21.96 4.60 -9.27
C PRO A 59 -21.76 5.81 -8.35
N LEU A 60 -20.51 6.20 -8.12
CA LEU A 60 -20.17 7.40 -7.32
C LEU A 60 -19.48 8.45 -8.21
N PRO A 61 -19.59 9.75 -7.89
CA PRO A 61 -18.83 10.76 -8.61
C PRO A 61 -17.31 10.52 -8.53
N PRO A 62 -16.53 10.88 -9.56
CA PRO A 62 -15.07 10.72 -9.56
C PRO A 62 -14.39 11.31 -8.32
N ALA A 63 -14.76 12.54 -7.95
CA ALA A 63 -14.25 13.22 -6.76
C ALA A 63 -14.45 12.43 -5.46
N VAL A 64 -15.61 11.78 -5.29
CA VAL A 64 -15.92 10.97 -4.11
C VAL A 64 -15.08 9.69 -4.12
N ARG A 65 -14.89 9.06 -5.28
CA ARG A 65 -14.01 7.88 -5.45
C ARG A 65 -12.57 8.21 -5.11
N LEU A 66 -12.06 9.36 -5.55
CA LEU A 66 -10.72 9.87 -5.24
C LEU A 66 -10.53 10.08 -3.74
N CYS A 67 -11.48 10.78 -3.09
CA CYS A 67 -11.46 11.00 -1.65
C CYS A 67 -11.43 9.67 -0.86
N LEU A 68 -12.34 8.76 -1.20
CA LEU A 68 -12.43 7.43 -0.59
C LEU A 68 -11.16 6.58 -0.81
N GLY A 69 -10.55 6.68 -2.00
CA GLY A 69 -9.27 6.05 -2.30
C GLY A 69 -8.16 6.62 -1.42
N SER A 70 -8.00 7.94 -1.39
CA SER A 70 -6.94 8.60 -0.61
C SER A 70 -7.06 8.30 0.89
N GLN A 71 -8.27 8.36 1.46
CA GLN A 71 -8.49 8.06 2.88
C GLN A 71 -8.05 6.64 3.23
N ARG A 72 -8.40 5.66 2.39
CA ARG A 72 -8.01 4.26 2.59
C ARG A 72 -6.51 4.05 2.38
N ARG A 73 -5.90 4.75 1.42
CA ARG A 73 -4.44 4.74 1.20
C ARG A 73 -3.70 5.32 2.42
N GLU A 74 -4.16 6.41 3.00
CA GLU A 74 -3.58 7.01 4.20
C GLU A 74 -3.68 6.09 5.42
N ARG A 75 -4.82 5.40 5.59
CA ARG A 75 -4.94 4.33 6.60
C ARG A 75 -3.93 3.21 6.37
N GLY A 76 -3.70 2.84 5.11
CA GLY A 76 -2.65 1.89 4.75
C GLY A 76 -1.26 2.38 5.12
N ASN A 77 -0.94 3.65 4.84
CA ASN A 77 0.33 4.27 5.21
C ASN A 77 0.53 4.26 6.73
N PHE A 78 -0.53 4.54 7.50
CA PHE A 78 -0.52 4.50 8.96
C PHE A 78 -0.12 3.11 9.48
N HIS A 79 -0.74 2.04 8.96
CA HIS A 79 -0.36 0.67 9.33
C HIS A 79 1.06 0.31 8.89
N PHE A 80 1.45 0.74 7.67
CA PHE A 80 2.77 0.46 7.10
C PHE A 80 3.90 1.05 7.95
N ALA A 81 3.74 2.29 8.41
CA ALA A 81 4.73 2.98 9.26
C ALA A 81 4.98 2.25 10.59
N ARG A 82 4.05 1.40 11.03
CA ARG A 82 4.08 0.65 12.30
C ARG A 82 4.53 -0.80 12.11
N GLY A 83 4.88 -1.20 10.89
CA GLY A 83 5.28 -2.57 10.56
C GLY A 83 4.11 -3.56 10.43
N ASP A 84 2.86 -3.12 10.55
CA ASP A 84 1.70 -3.98 10.29
C ASP A 84 1.39 -4.00 8.78
N PHE A 85 2.22 -4.71 8.04
CA PHE A 85 2.15 -4.78 6.58
C PHE A 85 0.88 -5.50 6.09
N ALA A 86 0.32 -6.42 6.90
CA ALA A 86 -0.90 -7.12 6.56
C ALA A 86 -2.12 -6.18 6.62
N ALA A 87 -2.24 -5.36 7.67
CA ALA A 87 -3.29 -4.33 7.74
C ALA A 87 -3.09 -3.22 6.69
N ALA A 88 -1.84 -2.85 6.42
CA ALA A 88 -1.51 -1.89 5.37
C ALA A 88 -2.01 -2.38 4.00
N LEU A 89 -1.68 -3.63 3.65
CA LEU A 89 -2.09 -4.25 2.40
C LEU A 89 -3.62 -4.35 2.26
N ARG A 90 -4.33 -4.73 3.33
CA ARG A 90 -5.80 -4.72 3.33
C ARG A 90 -6.35 -3.33 3.00
N SER A 91 -5.82 -2.29 3.64
CA SER A 91 -6.23 -0.90 3.40
C SER A 91 -5.93 -0.44 1.97
N TYR A 92 -4.76 -0.77 1.41
CA TYR A 92 -4.43 -0.44 0.02
C TYR A 92 -5.32 -1.17 -0.99
N ARG A 93 -5.66 -2.45 -0.75
CA ARG A 93 -6.61 -3.18 -1.60
C ARG A 93 -8.01 -2.57 -1.55
N LEU A 94 -8.46 -2.11 -0.39
CA LEU A 94 -9.71 -1.36 -0.27
C LEU A 94 -9.64 -0.01 -0.98
N SER A 95 -8.49 0.67 -0.97
CA SER A 95 -8.26 1.89 -1.76
C SER A 95 -8.39 1.62 -3.26
N LEU A 96 -7.78 0.57 -3.79
CA LEU A 96 -7.92 0.19 -5.20
C LEU A 96 -9.38 -0.12 -5.57
N ARG A 97 -10.07 -0.92 -4.75
CA ARG A 97 -11.51 -1.17 -4.95
C ARG A 97 -12.34 0.12 -4.95
N ALA A 98 -11.94 1.12 -4.15
CA ALA A 98 -12.60 2.41 -4.15
C ALA A 98 -12.39 3.13 -5.49
N LEU A 99 -11.15 3.18 -5.98
CA LEU A 99 -10.77 3.85 -7.23
C LEU A 99 -11.30 3.16 -8.49
N ASP A 100 -11.46 1.83 -8.45
CA ASP A 100 -11.89 1.01 -9.60
C ASP A 100 -13.41 0.76 -9.64
N GLY A 101 -14.15 1.27 -8.67
CA GLY A 101 -15.60 1.09 -8.63
C GLY A 101 -16.34 1.95 -9.66
N PRO A 102 -17.64 1.67 -9.89
CA PRO A 102 -18.44 2.34 -10.91
C PRO A 102 -18.55 3.85 -10.64
N ILE A 103 -18.56 4.62 -11.73
CA ILE A 103 -18.57 6.09 -11.71
C ILE A 103 -19.90 6.60 -12.31
N THR A 104 -20.53 7.60 -11.69
CA THR A 104 -21.84 8.15 -12.12
C THR A 104 -21.80 8.81 -13.49
N ALA A 105 -20.69 9.44 -13.83
CA ALA A 105 -20.47 10.16 -15.09
C ALA A 105 -18.99 10.00 -15.49
N PRO A 106 -18.66 10.02 -16.79
CA PRO A 106 -17.27 9.96 -17.21
C PRO A 106 -16.47 11.11 -16.59
N PRO A 107 -15.30 10.82 -15.98
CA PRO A 107 -14.47 11.85 -15.38
C PRO A 107 -13.96 12.84 -16.43
N GLY A 108 -13.75 14.08 -16.03
CA GLY A 108 -12.98 15.04 -16.83
C GLY A 108 -11.53 14.57 -17.03
N PRO A 109 -10.77 15.17 -17.96
CA PRO A 109 -9.39 14.77 -18.23
C PRO A 109 -8.49 14.90 -16.99
N GLU A 110 -8.70 15.91 -16.16
CA GLU A 110 -7.97 16.12 -14.91
C GLU A 110 -8.29 15.05 -13.86
N GLU A 111 -9.58 14.72 -13.71
CA GLU A 111 -10.03 13.68 -12.77
C GLU A 111 -9.56 12.28 -13.20
N GLU A 112 -9.57 12.01 -14.51
CA GLU A 112 -9.07 10.76 -15.08
C GLU A 112 -7.57 10.58 -14.82
N GLU A 113 -6.79 11.65 -14.99
CA GLU A 113 -5.35 11.63 -14.68
C GLU A 113 -5.09 11.46 -13.18
N GLU A 114 -5.81 12.18 -12.32
CA GLU A 114 -5.71 12.02 -10.87
C GLU A 114 -6.08 10.59 -10.44
N LEU A 115 -7.13 9.99 -11.02
CA LEU A 115 -7.51 8.60 -10.77
C LEU A 115 -6.37 7.64 -11.16
N ARG A 116 -5.73 7.85 -12.31
CA ARG A 116 -4.56 7.06 -12.74
C ARG A 116 -3.39 7.23 -11.79
N GLU A 117 -3.05 8.46 -11.39
CA GLU A 117 -1.96 8.74 -10.48
C GLU A 117 -2.19 8.08 -9.10
N GLN A 118 -3.39 8.21 -8.55
CA GLN A 118 -3.76 7.59 -7.27
C GLN A 118 -3.73 6.06 -7.34
N ARG A 119 -4.17 5.45 -8.45
CA ARG A 119 -4.04 4.00 -8.67
C ARG A 119 -2.58 3.57 -8.66
N VAL A 120 -1.70 4.27 -9.38
CA VAL A 120 -0.26 3.97 -9.43
C VAL A 120 0.39 4.12 -8.05
N LYS A 121 0.07 5.18 -7.30
CA LYS A 121 0.54 5.36 -5.92
C LYS A 121 0.10 4.18 -5.04
N CYS A 122 -1.16 3.76 -5.15
CA CYS A 122 -1.70 2.68 -4.35
C CYS A 122 -1.10 1.31 -4.72
N LEU A 123 -0.90 1.01 -6.01
CA LEU A 123 -0.25 -0.22 -6.48
C LEU A 123 1.21 -0.30 -6.00
N ASN A 124 1.95 0.82 -6.05
CA ASN A 124 3.30 0.89 -5.50
C ASN A 124 3.35 0.58 -4.00
N ASN A 125 2.35 1.09 -3.25
CA ASN A 125 2.22 0.82 -1.83
C ASN A 125 1.84 -0.65 -1.54
N CYS A 126 0.95 -1.25 -2.34
CA CYS A 126 0.68 -2.70 -2.29
C CYS A 126 1.97 -3.49 -2.51
N ALA A 127 2.73 -3.19 -3.57
CA ALA A 127 3.97 -3.89 -3.88
C ALA A 127 4.99 -3.76 -2.74
N ALA A 128 5.10 -2.58 -2.12
CA ALA A 128 5.96 -2.38 -0.96
C ALA A 128 5.53 -3.24 0.25
N ALA A 129 4.23 -3.37 0.50
CA ALA A 129 3.69 -4.18 1.59
C ALA A 129 3.89 -5.68 1.33
N GLU A 130 3.65 -6.15 0.09
CA GLU A 130 3.85 -7.56 -0.29
C GLU A 130 5.33 -7.97 -0.18
N VAL A 131 6.28 -7.10 -0.58
CA VAL A 131 7.73 -7.32 -0.34
C VAL A 131 8.01 -7.53 1.15
N LYS A 132 7.45 -6.68 2.02
CA LYS A 132 7.66 -6.79 3.47
C LYS A 132 7.00 -8.03 4.09
N LEU A 133 6.02 -8.61 3.40
CA LEU A 133 5.37 -9.87 3.78
C LEU A 133 6.05 -11.11 3.17
N GLY A 134 7.12 -10.94 2.38
CA GLY A 134 7.81 -12.05 1.70
C GLY A 134 7.06 -12.64 0.50
N ARG A 135 6.06 -11.90 -0.03
CA ARG A 135 5.20 -12.32 -1.13
C ARG A 135 5.70 -11.74 -2.45
N ALA A 136 6.78 -12.32 -2.96
CA ALA A 136 7.53 -11.79 -4.11
C ALA A 136 6.70 -11.77 -5.41
N GLU A 137 5.93 -12.82 -5.69
CA GLU A 137 5.11 -12.92 -6.90
C GLU A 137 3.97 -11.89 -6.92
N GLU A 138 3.28 -11.72 -5.80
CA GLU A 138 2.22 -10.71 -5.66
C GLU A 138 2.79 -9.29 -5.73
N ALA A 139 3.99 -9.07 -5.19
CA ALA A 139 4.68 -7.80 -5.33
C ALA A 139 5.05 -7.49 -6.79
N LEU A 140 5.53 -8.49 -7.55
CA LEU A 140 5.80 -8.35 -8.98
C LEU A 140 4.53 -8.02 -9.76
N ALA A 141 3.42 -8.74 -9.50
CA ALA A 141 2.14 -8.49 -10.14
C ALA A 141 1.63 -7.06 -9.86
N ALA A 142 1.81 -6.55 -8.64
CA ALA A 142 1.46 -5.17 -8.29
C ALA A 142 2.35 -4.14 -9.01
N CYS A 143 3.65 -4.40 -9.13
CA CYS A 143 4.56 -3.57 -9.93
C CYS A 143 4.16 -3.55 -11.41
N GLU A 144 3.83 -4.70 -11.99
CA GLU A 144 3.40 -4.79 -13.39
C GLU A 144 2.06 -4.10 -13.63
N ALA A 145 1.12 -4.19 -12.69
CA ALA A 145 -0.10 -3.40 -12.74
C ALA A 145 0.18 -1.89 -12.71
N ALA A 146 1.12 -1.42 -11.88
CA ALA A 146 1.50 -0.02 -11.85
C ALA A 146 2.13 0.44 -13.17
N LEU A 147 3.00 -0.40 -13.75
CA LEU A 147 3.69 -0.11 -15.01
C LEU A 147 2.77 -0.16 -16.23
N ARG A 148 1.67 -0.92 -16.18
CA ARG A 148 0.63 -0.88 -17.23
C ARG A 148 -0.09 0.46 -17.27
N ILE A 149 -0.23 1.14 -16.13
CA ILE A 149 -0.87 2.47 -16.05
C ILE A 149 0.17 3.56 -16.32
N SER A 150 1.36 3.45 -15.73
CA SER A 150 2.45 4.42 -15.88
C SER A 150 3.75 3.66 -16.17
N PRO A 151 4.09 3.44 -17.46
CA PRO A 151 5.27 2.68 -17.88
C PRO A 151 6.60 3.25 -17.35
N ASP A 152 6.65 4.56 -17.17
CA ASP A 152 7.83 5.29 -16.71
C ASP A 152 7.76 5.59 -15.20
N ASN A 153 7.07 4.76 -14.43
CA ASN A 153 7.07 4.87 -12.97
C ASN A 153 8.37 4.31 -12.37
N GLY A 154 9.31 5.20 -12.05
CA GLY A 154 10.63 4.82 -11.51
C GLY A 154 10.59 3.97 -10.24
N ARG A 155 9.61 4.21 -9.33
CA ARG A 155 9.45 3.40 -8.11
C ARG A 155 9.04 1.96 -8.41
N ALA A 156 8.11 1.77 -9.35
CA ALA A 156 7.66 0.44 -9.77
C ALA A 156 8.77 -0.31 -10.52
N LEU A 157 9.51 0.37 -11.42
CA LEU A 157 10.65 -0.21 -12.13
C LEU A 157 11.76 -0.65 -11.17
N LEU A 158 12.16 0.22 -10.24
CA LEU A 158 13.17 -0.11 -9.24
C LEU A 158 12.77 -1.36 -8.43
N ARG A 159 11.54 -1.39 -7.91
CA ARG A 159 11.05 -2.50 -7.09
C ARG A 159 10.95 -3.80 -7.89
N ARG A 160 10.47 -3.75 -9.14
CA ARG A 160 10.44 -4.90 -10.06
C ARG A 160 11.85 -5.43 -10.32
N GLY A 161 12.80 -4.54 -10.58
CA GLY A 161 14.21 -4.91 -10.78
C GLY A 161 14.81 -5.61 -9.56
N GLN A 162 14.54 -5.11 -8.35
CA GLN A 162 14.98 -5.74 -7.10
C GLN A 162 14.39 -7.14 -6.92
N LEU A 163 13.08 -7.29 -7.13
CA LEU A 163 12.38 -8.57 -7.02
C LEU A 163 12.91 -9.60 -8.04
N LEU A 164 13.13 -9.20 -9.29
CA LEU A 164 13.72 -10.07 -10.32
C LEU A 164 15.14 -10.52 -9.94
N ALA A 165 15.95 -9.63 -9.38
CA ALA A 165 17.29 -9.95 -8.91
C ALA A 165 17.27 -10.96 -7.74
N GLU A 166 16.29 -10.83 -6.82
CA GLU A 166 16.09 -11.78 -5.72
C GLU A 166 15.69 -13.17 -6.24
N GLN A 167 14.93 -13.24 -7.33
CA GLN A 167 14.60 -14.49 -8.02
C GLN A 167 15.76 -15.07 -8.87
N GLY A 168 16.92 -14.42 -8.91
CA GLY A 168 18.07 -14.85 -9.72
C GLY A 168 17.94 -14.54 -11.21
N ARG A 169 16.91 -13.79 -11.63
CA ARG A 169 16.69 -13.34 -13.01
C ARG A 169 17.50 -12.09 -13.30
N ASP A 170 18.82 -12.18 -13.10
CA ASP A 170 19.74 -11.04 -13.07
C ASP A 170 19.80 -10.26 -14.39
N ALA A 171 19.68 -10.95 -15.54
CA ALA A 171 19.67 -10.31 -16.85
C ALA A 171 18.43 -9.42 -17.05
N GLU A 172 17.25 -9.91 -16.67
CA GLU A 172 16.00 -9.15 -16.74
C GLU A 172 15.99 -8.01 -15.73
N ALA A 173 16.46 -8.26 -14.51
CA ALA A 173 16.62 -7.25 -13.47
C ALA A 173 17.49 -6.07 -13.95
N ALA A 174 18.63 -6.36 -14.60
CA ALA A 174 19.52 -5.33 -15.13
C ALA A 174 18.86 -4.48 -16.22
N LEU A 175 18.07 -5.07 -17.11
CA LEU A 175 17.32 -4.32 -18.14
C LEU A 175 16.32 -3.35 -17.50
N VAL A 176 15.56 -3.83 -16.51
CA VAL A 176 14.55 -3.01 -15.83
C VAL A 176 15.19 -1.88 -15.02
N LEU A 177 16.28 -2.18 -14.30
CA LEU A 177 17.01 -1.19 -13.51
C LEU A 177 17.71 -0.14 -14.37
N ARG A 178 18.18 -0.49 -15.58
CA ARG A 178 18.70 0.50 -16.54
C ARG A 178 17.62 1.46 -17.00
N ARG A 179 16.41 0.97 -17.28
CA ARG A 179 15.28 1.85 -17.60
C ARG A 179 14.88 2.73 -16.41
N ALA A 180 14.93 2.21 -15.19
CA ALA A 180 14.75 3.03 -13.99
C ALA A 180 15.84 4.12 -13.87
N LEU A 181 17.08 3.81 -14.25
CA LEU A 181 18.21 4.74 -14.23
C LEU A 181 18.07 5.87 -15.26
N GLU A 182 17.50 5.58 -16.43
CA GLU A 182 17.21 6.62 -17.44
C GLU A 182 16.26 7.70 -16.91
N LEU A 183 15.33 7.31 -16.03
CA LEU A 183 14.35 8.22 -15.41
C LEU A 183 14.91 8.97 -14.20
N ASP A 184 15.81 8.34 -13.43
CA ASP A 184 16.50 8.95 -12.30
C ASP A 184 18.00 8.59 -12.30
N PRO A 185 18.82 9.32 -13.10
CA PRO A 185 20.26 9.02 -13.23
C PRO A 185 21.05 9.22 -11.92
N ALA A 186 20.52 10.02 -10.99
CA ALA A 186 21.15 10.35 -9.72
C ALA A 186 20.84 9.31 -8.62
N SER A 187 19.99 8.32 -8.91
CA SER A 187 19.55 7.33 -7.92
C SER A 187 20.68 6.41 -7.45
N LYS A 188 21.22 6.68 -6.27
CA LYS A 188 22.24 5.83 -5.62
C LYS A 188 21.77 4.39 -5.44
N VAL A 189 20.48 4.17 -5.22
CA VAL A 189 19.90 2.85 -5.02
C VAL A 189 20.04 2.03 -6.31
N ILE A 190 19.67 2.60 -7.46
CA ILE A 190 19.75 1.92 -8.75
C ILE A 190 21.20 1.56 -9.11
N HIS A 191 22.14 2.50 -8.90
CA HIS A 191 23.58 2.24 -9.09
C HIS A 191 24.09 1.08 -8.22
N THR A 192 23.64 1.03 -6.97
CA THR A 192 24.03 -0.04 -6.03
C THR A 192 23.50 -1.40 -6.48
N GLU A 193 22.23 -1.46 -6.91
CA GLU A 193 21.62 -2.70 -7.41
C GLU A 193 22.29 -3.21 -8.70
N LEU A 194 22.55 -2.32 -9.67
CA LEU A 194 23.25 -2.69 -10.90
C LEU A 194 24.68 -3.17 -10.63
N SER A 195 25.39 -2.51 -9.70
CA SER A 195 26.74 -2.93 -9.27
C SER A 195 26.71 -4.31 -8.59
N ARG A 196 25.68 -4.59 -7.78
CA ARG A 196 25.46 -5.89 -7.15
C ARG A 196 25.21 -6.98 -8.19
N LEU A 197 24.39 -6.71 -9.21
CA LEU A 197 24.12 -7.63 -10.31
C LEU A 197 25.37 -7.92 -11.15
N ALA A 198 26.16 -6.90 -11.47
CA ALA A 198 27.41 -7.09 -12.23
C ALA A 198 28.40 -8.00 -11.49
N LYS A 199 28.55 -7.83 -10.17
CA LYS A 199 29.42 -8.68 -9.34
C LYS A 199 28.96 -10.15 -9.29
N ARG A 200 27.65 -10.42 -9.37
CA ARG A 200 27.13 -11.80 -9.41
C ARG A 200 27.44 -12.49 -10.74
N GLN A 201 27.50 -11.73 -11.83
CA GLN A 201 27.79 -12.24 -13.17
C GLN A 201 29.30 -12.43 -13.42
N SER A 202 30.16 -11.77 -12.65
CA SER A 202 31.61 -11.97 -12.67
C SER A 202 32.04 -12.70 -11.39
N PRO A 203 31.93 -14.04 -11.31
CA PRO A 203 32.45 -14.76 -10.16
C PRO A 203 33.95 -14.46 -9.99
N PRO A 204 34.47 -14.39 -8.76
CA PRO A 204 35.90 -14.20 -8.54
C PRO A 204 36.64 -15.32 -9.26
N ALA A 205 37.66 -14.95 -10.06
CA ALA A 205 38.55 -15.92 -10.67
C ALA A 205 39.09 -16.83 -9.56
N SER A 206 38.69 -18.10 -9.58
CA SER A 206 39.20 -19.13 -8.70
C SER A 206 40.73 -19.18 -8.84
N THR A 207 41.41 -18.89 -7.74
CA THR A 207 42.88 -18.99 -7.59
C THR A 207 43.27 -20.43 -7.31
#